data_AF-A0A952A5J3-F1
#
_entry.id   AF-A0A952A5J3-F1
#
_cell.length_a   1.000
_cell.length_b   1.000
_cell.length_c   1.000
_cell.angle_alpha   90.00
_cell.angle_beta   90.00
_cell.angle_gamma   90.00
#
_symmetry.space_group_name_H-M   'P 1'
#
loop_
_entity.id
_entity.type
_entity.pdbx_description
1 polymer ?
#
loop_
_entity_poly.entity_id
_entity_poly.type
_entity_poly.pdbx_seq_one_letter_code
_entity_poly.pdbx_strand_id
1 'polypeptide(L)' 'VTVPTGHVFLMGDNRDRSADSRFSPEEEGLGVLPLENVIGRAEFTTFSLDGSQRFWNPVSWFTALRGERAWLSLRDGEE' A
#
# COMPACT_ATOMS: atom_id res chain seq x y z
N VAL A 1 -12.39 -11.41 15.37
CA VAL A 1 -11.29 -10.75 16.11
C VAL A 1 -11.84 -9.52 16.80
N THR A 2 -11.58 -9.35 18.08
CA THR A 2 -11.89 -8.11 18.80
C THR A 2 -10.64 -7.24 18.82
N VAL A 3 -10.72 -6.01 18.33
CA VAL A 3 -9.58 -5.09 18.29
C VAL A 3 -9.51 -4.35 19.64
N PRO A 4 -8.41 -4.47 20.40
CA PRO A 4 -8.25 -3.75 21.66
C PRO A 4 -8.21 -2.23 21.45
N THR A 5 -8.52 -1.48 22.51
CA THR A 5 -8.33 -0.02 22.51
C THR A 5 -6.88 0.33 22.16
N GLY A 6 -6.70 1.36 21.34
CA GLY A 6 -5.37 1.82 20.91
C GLY A 6 -4.68 0.90 19.89
N HIS A 7 -5.41 -0.04 19.28
CA HIS A 7 -4.90 -0.91 18.23
C HIS A 7 -5.69 -0.77 16.93
N VAL A 8 -5.14 -1.28 15.83
CA VAL A 8 -5.73 -1.31 14.51
C VAL A 8 -5.70 -2.72 13.92
N PHE A 9 -6.73 -3.02 13.13
CA PHE A 9 -6.80 -4.21 12.29
C PHE A 9 -6.70 -3.76 10.83
N LEU A 10 -5.65 -4.19 10.15
CA LEU A 10 -5.32 -3.77 8.79
C LEU A 10 -5.61 -4.91 7.81
N MET A 11 -6.18 -4.57 6.66
CA MET A 11 -6.40 -5.53 5.56
C MET A 11 -5.91 -4.92 4.26
N GLY A 12 -5.15 -5.68 3.47
CA GLY A 12 -4.76 -5.26 2.14
C GLY A 12 -5.88 -5.48 1.13
N ASP A 13 -6.01 -4.62 0.11
CA ASP A 13 -7.06 -4.72 -0.90
C ASP A 13 -6.98 -5.98 -1.78
N ASN A 14 -5.78 -6.51 -1.99
CA ASN A 14 -5.57 -7.79 -2.64
C ASN A 14 -5.79 -8.95 -1.64
N ARG A 15 -7.06 -9.21 -1.31
CA ARG A 15 -7.48 -10.03 -0.16
C ARG A 15 -6.89 -11.45 -0.14
N ASP A 16 -6.74 -12.10 -1.28
CA ASP A 16 -6.18 -13.46 -1.35
C ASP A 16 -4.64 -13.49 -1.40
N ARG A 17 -4.00 -12.31 -1.49
CA ARG A 17 -2.54 -12.15 -1.57
C ARG A 17 -2.05 -11.05 -0.64
N SER A 18 -2.58 -11.02 0.58
CA SER A 18 -2.16 -10.08 1.60
C SER A 18 -1.92 -10.80 2.93
N ALA A 19 -0.68 -10.73 3.41
CA ALA A 19 -0.30 -11.15 4.74
C ALA A 19 -0.63 -10.02 5.73
N ASP A 20 -1.89 -9.94 6.14
CA ASP A 20 -2.43 -8.84 6.94
C ASP A 20 -2.96 -9.31 8.30
N SER A 21 -3.75 -8.47 9.01
CA SER A 21 -4.20 -8.75 10.38
C SER A 21 -5.12 -9.96 10.51
N ARG A 22 -5.61 -10.54 9.41
CA ARG A 22 -6.41 -11.77 9.42
C ARG A 22 -5.61 -12.99 9.86
N PHE A 23 -4.29 -12.96 9.70
CA PHE A 23 -3.38 -14.05 10.01
C PHE A 23 -2.50 -13.66 11.20
N SER A 24 -2.13 -14.65 12.01
CA SER A 24 -1.22 -14.44 13.14
C SER A 24 0.23 -14.25 12.66
N PRO A 25 1.12 -13.65 13.48
CA PRO A 25 2.55 -13.59 13.16
C PRO A 25 3.21 -14.96 12.94
N GLU A 26 2.67 -16.01 13.57
CA GLU A 26 3.10 -17.40 13.39
C GLU A 26 2.78 -17.94 11.98
N GLU A 27 1.76 -17.38 11.33
CA GLU A 27 1.34 -17.65 9.96
C GLU A 27 1.89 -16.59 8.97
N GLU A 28 2.95 -15.86 9.36
CA GLU A 28 3.56 -14.77 8.59
C GLU A 28 2.65 -13.54 8.37
N GLY A 29 1.57 -13.41 9.16
CA GLY A 29 0.66 -12.26 9.15
C GLY A 29 1.07 -11.10 10.05
N LEU A 30 0.28 -10.02 10.03
CA LEU A 30 0.51 -8.84 10.89
C LEU A 30 -0.09 -9.00 12.30
N GLY A 31 -1.16 -9.78 12.44
CA GLY A 31 -2.02 -9.71 13.63
C GLY A 31 -2.57 -8.29 13.87
N VAL A 32 -3.10 -8.04 15.06
CA VAL A 32 -3.56 -6.71 15.48
C VAL A 32 -2.36 -5.89 15.95
N LEU A 33 -2.24 -4.64 15.50
CA LEU A 33 -1.08 -3.78 15.77
C LEU A 33 -1.44 -2.58 16.65
N PRO A 34 -0.55 -2.14 17.56
CA PRO A 34 -0.69 -0.86 18.26
C PRO A 34 -0.78 0.31 17.28
N LEU A 35 -1.65 1.29 17.59
CA LEU A 35 -1.83 2.50 16.77
C LEU A 35 -0.55 3.33 16.66
N GLU A 36 0.33 3.29 17.66
CA GLU A 36 1.64 3.97 17.66
C GLU A 36 2.57 3.49 16.53
N ASN A 37 2.33 2.31 15.96
CA ASN A 37 3.07 1.82 14.79
C ASN A 37 2.64 2.50 13.48
N VAL A 38 1.53 3.24 13.48
CA VAL A 38 1.03 3.94 12.29
C VAL A 38 1.79 5.25 12.09
N ILE A 39 2.59 5.32 11.03
CA ILE A 39 3.38 6.51 10.68
C ILE A 39 2.51 7.60 10.03
N GLY A 40 1.55 7.21 9.21
CA GLY A 40 0.70 8.15 8.48
C GLY A 40 -0.17 7.49 7.43
N ARG A 41 -0.87 8.32 6.66
CA ARG A 41 -1.77 7.91 5.57
C ARG A 41 -1.11 8.15 4.22
N ALA A 42 -1.33 7.24 3.28
CA ALA A 42 -0.96 7.45 1.88
C ALA A 42 -1.96 8.42 1.22
N GLU A 43 -1.49 9.56 0.72
CA GLU A 43 -2.37 10.64 0.22
C GLU A 43 -2.56 10.63 -1.30
N PHE A 44 -1.51 10.31 -2.06
CA PHE A 44 -1.55 10.30 -3.53
C PHE A 44 -0.41 9.44 -4.10
N THR A 45 -0.54 9.05 -5.36
CA THR A 45 0.53 8.33 -6.08
C THR A 45 1.49 9.32 -6.73
N THR A 46 2.79 9.31 -6.39
CA THR A 46 3.77 10.24 -6.98
C THR A 46 4.06 9.91 -8.45
N PHE A 47 4.40 8.65 -8.73
CA PHE A 47 4.60 8.13 -10.08
C PHE A 47 4.37 6.62 -10.09
N SER A 48 4.18 6.03 -11.28
CA SER A 48 3.98 4.59 -11.43
C SER A 48 4.67 4.11 -12.71
N LEU A 49 5.42 3.01 -12.61
CA LEU A 49 6.07 2.35 -13.74
C LEU A 49 5.49 0.94 -13.91
N ASP A 50 5.53 0.42 -15.13
CA ASP A 50 4.99 -0.89 -15.43
C ASP A 50 5.93 -2.08 -15.22
N GLY A 51 7.21 -1.81 -14.92
CA GLY A 51 8.24 -2.83 -14.72
C GLY A 51 9.14 -3.05 -15.93
N SER A 52 8.87 -2.42 -17.08
CA SER A 52 9.70 -2.54 -18.29
C SER A 52 10.95 -1.65 -18.28
N GLN A 53 11.08 -0.74 -17.30
CA GLN A 53 12.22 0.15 -17.17
C GLN A 53 13.53 -0.61 -16.93
N ARG A 54 14.61 -0.12 -17.54
CA ARG A 54 15.98 -0.59 -17.30
C ARG A 54 16.76 0.52 -16.61
N PHE A 55 17.40 0.19 -15.49
CA PHE A 55 18.12 1.17 -14.66
C PHE A 55 19.12 2.03 -15.45
N TRP A 56 19.87 1.43 -16.38
CA TRP A 56 20.86 2.13 -17.19
C TRP A 56 20.27 2.92 -18.37
N ASN A 57 19.00 2.71 -18.72
CA ASN A 57 18.38 3.33 -19.90
C ASN A 57 17.39 4.43 -19.50
N PRO A 58 17.77 5.70 -19.40
CA PRO A 58 16.84 6.76 -19.01
C PRO A 58 15.60 6.84 -19.91
N VAL A 59 15.73 6.56 -21.21
CA VAL A 59 14.59 6.57 -22.15
C VAL A 59 13.52 5.53 -21.76
N SER A 60 13.93 4.37 -21.27
CA SER A 60 13.00 3.30 -20.90
C SER A 60 12.09 3.66 -19.72
N TRP A 61 12.51 4.60 -18.87
CA TRP A 61 11.70 5.05 -17.73
C TRP A 61 10.51 5.89 -18.20
N PHE A 62 10.72 6.74 -19.22
CA PHE A 62 9.65 7.52 -19.82
C PHE A 62 8.65 6.62 -20.56
N THR A 63 9.11 5.56 -21.22
CA THR A 63 8.23 4.62 -21.91
C THR A 63 7.48 3.69 -20.96
N ALA A 64 8.05 3.35 -19.80
CA ALA A 64 7.43 2.51 -18.78
C ALA A 64 6.41 3.26 -17.90
N LEU A 65 6.33 4.59 -18.04
CA LEU A 65 5.51 5.45 -17.19
C LEU A 65 4.01 5.20 -17.42
N ARG A 66 3.30 4.84 -16.36
CA ARG A 66 1.83 4.77 -16.29
C ARG A 66 1.29 6.15 -15.90
N GLY A 67 1.30 7.07 -16.86
CA GLY A 67 0.98 8.49 -16.63
C GLY A 67 -0.40 8.72 -16.02
N GLU A 68 -1.37 7.87 -16.34
CA GLU A 68 -2.73 7.91 -15.81
C GLU A 68 -2.82 7.62 -14.32
N ARG A 69 -1.81 6.99 -13.72
CA ARG A 69 -1.75 6.70 -12.28
C ARG A 69 -0.91 7.71 -11.49
N ALA A 70 -0.21 8.62 -12.16
CA ALA A 70 0.62 9.62 -11.52
C ALA A 70 -0.24 10.78 -11.00
N TRP A 71 0.14 11.31 -9.84
CA TRP A 71 -0.51 12.41 -9.12
C TRP A 71 -2.00 12.18 -8.79
N LEU A 72 -2.45 10.93 -8.84
CA LEU A 72 -3.79 10.57 -8.42
C LEU A 72 -3.91 10.60 -6.90
N SER A 73 -4.91 11.32 -6.40
CA SER A 73 -5.34 11.29 -5.01
C SER A 73 -5.78 9.87 -4.62
N LEU A 74 -5.39 9.44 -3.41
CA LEU A 74 -5.89 8.24 -2.73
C LEU A 74 -6.94 8.58 -1.68
N ARG A 75 -7.25 9.87 -1.51
CA ARG A 75 -8.50 10.26 -0.85
C ARG A 75 -9.64 9.93 -1.80
N ASP A 76 -10.47 8.99 -1.40
CA ASP A 76 -11.81 8.88 -1.96
C ASP A 76 -12.54 10.19 -1.66
N GLY A 77 -13.27 10.72 -2.65
CA GLY A 77 -13.78 12.09 -2.68
C GLY A 77 -14.30 12.58 -1.33
N GLU A 78 -13.66 13.60 -0.78
CA GLU A 78 -14.22 14.38 0.32
C GLU A 78 -15.53 15.02 -0.17
N GLU A 79 -16.65 14.60 0.44
CA GLU A 79 -17.66 15.54 0.93
C GLU A 79 -17.32 15.90 2.39
#